data_AF-A0A7H0I7V1-F1
#
_entry.id   AF-A0A7H0I7V1-F1
#
_cell.length_a   1.000
_cell.length_b   1.000
_cell.length_c   1.000
_cell.angle_alpha   90.00
_cell.angle_beta   90.00
_cell.angle_gamma   90.00
#
_symmetry.space_group_name_H-M   'P 1'
#
loop_
_entity.id
_entity.type
_entity.pdbx_description
1 polymer ?
#
loop_
_entity_poly.entity_id
_entity_poly.type
_entity_poly.pdbx_seq_one_letter_code
_entity_poly.pdbx_strand_id
1 'polypeptide(L)'
;MHGRPRPLVARTRERHQQIHERIERGDSLRAIARELHLSHGTVLRFARAADVEQLLVAATHRPSLIDDYRLSLHHRWTEGCTNAAALTREIQQLGCRGDINTVRRHLRPYRTGTIPTEAPLPHLTVRRVTDWIMRRPERLTDTERKCLDELCERSPALATTAQYARRLAAMVRERRSEHLALDIWLADVRLDGQREFRTLAAGIRRDHAAVLAALTIEPEPLEVNEARQWRVTS
;
A
#
# COMPACT_ATOMS: atom_id res chain seq x y z
N MET A 1 -22.89 23.71 18.27
CA MET A 1 -23.97 23.29 17.36
C MET A 1 -23.49 23.35 15.91
N HIS A 2 -23.70 22.25 15.20
CA HIS A 2 -23.59 21.95 13.76
C HIS A 2 -22.50 22.64 12.91
N GLY A 3 -21.33 22.00 12.85
CA GLY A 3 -20.36 22.24 11.79
C GLY A 3 -20.99 21.95 10.43
N ARG A 4 -20.89 22.92 9.51
CA ARG A 4 -21.44 22.84 8.14
C ARG A 4 -21.21 21.44 7.55
N PRO A 5 -22.25 20.76 7.01
CA PRO A 5 -22.06 19.47 6.37
C PRO A 5 -20.98 19.62 5.29
N ARG A 6 -20.00 18.70 5.30
CA ARG A 6 -18.93 18.69 4.28
C ARG A 6 -19.60 18.80 2.90
N PRO A 7 -19.14 19.66 1.98
CA PRO A 7 -19.80 19.88 0.67
C PRO A 7 -20.10 18.59 -0.11
N LEU A 8 -19.28 17.55 0.09
CA LEU A 8 -19.47 16.20 -0.44
C LEU A 8 -20.72 15.47 0.09
N VAL A 9 -21.06 15.64 1.38
CA VAL A 9 -22.21 15.00 2.02
C VAL A 9 -23.51 15.60 1.51
N ALA A 10 -23.58 16.94 1.47
CA ALA A 10 -24.73 17.67 0.94
C ALA A 10 -24.98 17.30 -0.54
N ARG A 11 -23.93 17.33 -1.36
CA ARG A 11 -24.01 17.01 -2.80
C ARG A 11 -24.40 15.55 -3.07
N THR A 12 -23.98 14.61 -2.20
CA THR A 12 -24.33 13.20 -2.35
C THR A 12 -25.79 12.95 -1.97
N ARG A 13 -26.29 13.61 -0.92
CA ARG A 13 -27.71 13.57 -0.53
C ARG A 13 -28.63 14.12 -1.61
N GLU A 14 -28.31 15.32 -2.09
CA GLU A 14 -29.04 15.99 -3.16
C GLU A 14 -29.12 15.13 -4.44
N ARG A 15 -28.00 14.54 -4.85
CA ARG A 15 -27.96 13.66 -6.05
C ARG A 15 -28.72 12.37 -5.87
N HIS A 16 -28.68 11.76 -4.69
CA HIS A 16 -29.47 10.56 -4.40
C HIS A 16 -30.96 10.86 -4.50
N GLN A 17 -31.40 11.95 -3.87
CA GLN A 17 -32.78 12.39 -3.94
C GLN A 17 -33.23 12.64 -5.38
N GLN A 18 -32.50 13.43 -6.16
CA GLN A 18 -32.84 13.74 -7.55
C GLN A 18 -32.92 12.50 -8.46
N ILE A 19 -32.08 11.49 -8.21
CA ILE A 19 -32.09 10.24 -8.98
C ILE A 19 -33.29 9.38 -8.60
N HIS A 20 -33.57 9.20 -7.31
CA HIS A 20 -34.70 8.39 -6.84
C HIS A 20 -36.06 9.01 -7.19
N GLU A 21 -36.23 10.32 -7.07
CA GLU A 21 -37.44 11.01 -7.51
C GLU A 21 -37.74 10.79 -9.01
N ARG A 22 -36.70 10.71 -9.85
CA ARG A 22 -36.86 10.44 -11.29
C ARG A 22 -37.16 8.98 -11.59
N ILE A 23 -36.58 8.06 -10.80
CA ILE A 23 -36.90 6.63 -10.88
C ILE A 23 -38.37 6.41 -10.49
N GLU A 24 -38.86 7.08 -9.44
CA GLU A 24 -40.27 7.02 -9.02
C GLU A 24 -41.22 7.57 -10.09
N ARG A 25 -40.80 8.59 -10.85
CA ARG A 25 -41.54 9.09 -12.04
C ARG A 25 -41.48 8.15 -13.25
N GLY A 26 -40.69 7.08 -13.19
CA GLY A 26 -40.56 6.09 -14.27
C GLY A 26 -39.49 6.41 -15.32
N ASP A 27 -38.61 7.39 -15.08
CA ASP A 27 -37.54 7.74 -16.02
C ASP A 27 -36.52 6.59 -16.14
N SER A 28 -36.12 6.27 -17.38
CA SER A 28 -35.03 5.31 -17.59
C SER A 28 -33.70 5.87 -17.06
N LEU A 29 -32.83 5.01 -16.53
CA LEU A 29 -31.50 5.42 -16.01
C LEU A 29 -30.64 6.17 -17.04
N ARG A 30 -30.84 5.92 -18.34
CA ARG A 30 -30.17 6.66 -19.44
C ARG A 30 -30.72 8.07 -19.61
N ALA A 31 -32.03 8.27 -19.43
CA ALA A 31 -32.63 9.60 -19.45
C ALA A 31 -32.15 10.44 -18.26
N ILE A 32 -32.15 9.84 -17.07
CA ILE A 32 -31.63 10.46 -15.84
C ILE A 32 -30.14 10.85 -16.00
N ALA A 33 -29.33 9.99 -16.61
CA ALA A 33 -27.91 10.28 -16.87
C ALA A 33 -27.71 11.49 -17.80
N ARG A 34 -28.49 11.59 -18.88
CA ARG A 34 -28.42 12.73 -19.81
C ARG A 34 -28.85 14.03 -19.14
N GLU A 35 -29.91 13.99 -18.34
CA GLU A 35 -30.53 15.19 -17.79
C GLU A 35 -29.81 15.74 -16.56
N LEU A 36 -29.26 14.86 -15.71
CA LEU A 36 -28.43 15.26 -14.58
C LEU A 36 -26.95 15.49 -14.97
N HIS A 37 -26.61 15.32 -16.26
CA HIS A 37 -25.24 15.35 -16.77
C HIS A 37 -24.29 14.42 -15.97
N LEU A 38 -24.75 13.22 -15.64
CA LEU A 38 -24.01 12.21 -14.88
C LEU A 38 -23.66 11.03 -15.78
N SER A 39 -22.54 10.35 -15.48
CA SER A 39 -22.25 9.09 -16.17
C SER A 39 -23.29 8.04 -15.81
N HIS A 40 -23.65 7.18 -16.77
CA HIS A 40 -24.61 6.09 -16.56
C HIS A 40 -24.22 5.20 -15.38
N GLY A 41 -22.91 4.91 -15.21
CA GLY A 41 -22.41 4.16 -14.06
C GLY A 41 -22.62 4.87 -12.71
N THR A 42 -22.60 6.20 -12.69
CA THR A 42 -22.94 6.99 -11.48
C THR A 42 -24.43 6.86 -11.18
N VAL A 43 -25.30 7.05 -12.18
CA VAL A 43 -26.74 6.90 -11.99
C VAL A 43 -27.10 5.50 -11.52
N LEU A 44 -26.54 4.46 -12.15
CA LEU A 44 -26.74 3.07 -11.75
C LEU A 44 -26.29 2.80 -10.31
N ARG A 45 -25.15 3.36 -9.89
CA ARG A 45 -24.64 3.22 -8.52
C ARG A 45 -25.55 3.88 -7.49
N PHE A 46 -26.10 5.06 -7.79
CA PHE A 46 -27.01 5.77 -6.90
C PHE A 46 -28.41 5.11 -6.87
N ALA A 47 -28.89 4.63 -8.00
CA ALA A 47 -30.16 3.90 -8.11
C ALA A 47 -30.17 2.57 -7.35
N ARG A 48 -29.02 1.87 -7.31
CA ARG A 48 -28.86 0.60 -6.57
C ARG A 48 -28.65 0.78 -5.08
N ALA A 49 -28.27 1.97 -4.63
CA ALA A 49 -28.11 2.22 -3.20
C ALA A 49 -29.49 2.37 -2.58
N ALA A 50 -29.78 1.53 -1.59
CA ALA A 50 -31.05 1.58 -0.85
C ALA A 50 -31.16 2.83 0.04
N ASP A 51 -30.01 3.39 0.44
CA ASP A 51 -29.95 4.62 1.23
C ASP A 51 -28.68 5.43 0.92
N VAL A 52 -28.80 6.74 1.11
CA VAL A 52 -27.72 7.73 1.12
C VAL A 52 -26.57 7.31 2.01
N GLU A 53 -26.83 6.75 3.19
CA GLU A 53 -25.77 6.44 4.15
C GLU A 53 -24.84 5.35 3.60
N GLN A 54 -25.31 4.42 2.74
CA GLN A 54 -24.43 3.48 2.04
C GLN A 54 -23.49 4.19 1.06
N LEU A 55 -23.98 5.20 0.34
CA LEU A 55 -23.17 6.00 -0.58
C LEU A 55 -22.17 6.89 0.17
N LEU A 56 -22.57 7.41 1.33
CA LEU A 56 -21.71 8.21 2.20
C LEU A 56 -20.63 7.35 2.84
N VAL A 57 -20.95 6.17 3.38
CA VAL A 57 -19.94 5.22 3.89
C VAL A 57 -18.93 4.89 2.80
N ALA A 58 -19.38 4.52 1.59
CA ALA A 58 -18.46 4.23 0.48
C ALA A 58 -17.61 5.44 0.04
N ALA A 59 -18.16 6.66 0.08
CA ALA A 59 -17.45 7.89 -0.25
C ALA A 59 -16.46 8.31 0.86
N THR A 60 -16.76 7.98 2.11
CA THR A 60 -15.98 8.41 3.30
C THR A 60 -14.92 7.37 3.68
N HIS A 61 -15.18 6.08 3.43
CA HIS A 61 -14.26 4.95 3.65
C HIS A 61 -13.46 4.60 2.39
N ARG A 62 -13.36 5.51 1.43
CA ARG A 62 -12.48 5.28 0.28
C ARG A 62 -11.05 5.16 0.81
N PRO A 63 -10.33 4.05 0.54
CA PRO A 63 -8.99 3.86 1.05
C PRO A 63 -8.13 5.05 0.64
N SER A 64 -7.71 5.82 1.63
CA SER A 64 -6.83 6.97 1.44
C SER A 64 -5.40 6.47 1.35
N LEU A 65 -4.56 7.19 0.60
CA LEU A 65 -3.12 6.92 0.52
C LEU A 65 -2.43 6.89 1.90
N ILE A 66 -3.05 7.47 2.92
CA ILE A 66 -2.55 7.46 4.29
C ILE A 66 -2.98 6.24 5.10
N ASP A 67 -3.98 5.49 4.64
CA ASP A 67 -4.56 4.35 5.36
C ASP A 67 -3.53 3.24 5.54
N ASP A 68 -2.64 3.10 4.55
CA ASP A 68 -1.50 2.20 4.61
C ASP A 68 -0.44 2.63 5.65
N TYR A 69 -0.41 3.90 6.07
CA TYR A 69 0.63 4.43 6.95
C TYR A 69 0.11 4.83 8.34
N ARG A 70 -1.19 4.63 8.64
CA ARG A 70 -1.80 5.02 9.93
C ARG A 70 -1.11 4.40 11.14
N LEU A 71 -0.73 3.12 11.04
CA LEU A 71 -0.04 2.40 12.10
C LEU A 71 1.35 2.99 12.36
N SER A 72 2.14 3.23 11.32
CA SER A 72 3.46 3.86 11.43
C SER A 72 3.35 5.27 12.01
N LEU A 73 2.36 6.05 11.56
CA LEU A 73 2.10 7.39 12.09
C LEU A 73 1.69 7.38 13.56
N HIS A 74 0.86 6.40 13.97
CA HIS A 74 0.47 6.20 15.35
C HIS A 74 1.68 5.89 16.24
N HIS A 75 2.52 4.94 15.82
CA HIS A 75 3.72 4.56 16.57
C HIS A 75 4.71 5.72 16.75
N ARG A 76 5.02 6.41 15.66
CA ARG A 76 5.93 7.58 15.72
C ARG A 76 5.36 8.68 16.61
N TRP A 77 4.04 8.86 16.61
CA TRP A 77 3.39 9.79 17.52
C TRP A 77 3.54 9.38 18.99
N THR A 78 3.33 8.10 19.31
CA THR A 78 3.51 7.57 20.68
C THR A 78 4.96 7.61 21.16
N GLU A 79 5.93 7.52 20.25
CA GLU A 79 7.37 7.75 20.53
C GLU A 79 7.72 9.23 20.75
N GLY A 80 6.75 10.15 20.69
CA GLY A 80 6.96 11.58 20.90
C GLY A 80 7.29 12.38 19.63
N CYS A 81 7.31 11.76 18.45
CA CYS A 81 7.48 12.49 17.19
C CYS A 81 6.15 13.15 16.78
N THR A 82 5.95 14.41 17.17
CA THR A 82 4.72 15.17 16.88
C THR A 82 4.81 16.08 15.63
N ASN A 83 5.99 16.15 15.01
CA ASN A 83 6.24 16.98 13.84
C ASN A 83 5.68 16.33 12.56
N ALA A 84 4.55 16.83 12.08
CA ALA A 84 3.91 16.31 10.86
C ALA A 84 4.78 16.41 9.60
N ALA A 85 5.70 17.38 9.49
CA ALA A 85 6.60 17.47 8.34
C ALA A 85 7.67 16.37 8.36
N ALA A 86 8.17 16.02 9.55
CA ALA A 86 9.07 14.88 9.73
C ALA A 86 8.35 13.56 9.40
N LEU A 87 7.17 13.35 9.99
CA LEU A 87 6.35 12.17 9.72
C LEU A 87 5.96 12.02 8.25
N THR A 88 5.69 13.13 7.56
CA THR A 88 5.39 13.12 6.12
C THR A 88 6.60 12.65 5.30
N ARG A 89 7.81 13.16 5.60
CA ARG A 89 9.03 12.72 4.91
C ARG A 89 9.32 11.24 5.16
N GLU A 90 9.12 10.77 6.39
CA GLU A 90 9.29 9.35 6.73
C GLU A 90 8.35 8.47 5.91
N ILE A 91 7.05 8.75 5.89
CA ILE A 91 6.12 7.91 5.12
C ILE A 91 6.34 8.03 3.60
N GLN A 92 6.83 9.18 3.11
CA GLN A 92 7.20 9.35 1.71
C GLN A 92 8.41 8.48 1.32
N GLN A 93 9.40 8.33 2.21
CA GLN A 93 10.51 7.38 2.02
C GLN A 93 10.00 5.92 2.00
N LEU A 94 8.90 5.63 2.70
CA LEU A 94 8.20 4.34 2.65
C LEU A 94 7.28 4.19 1.42
N GLY A 95 7.34 5.12 0.47
CA GLY A 95 6.58 5.08 -0.79
C GLY A 95 5.21 5.75 -0.76
N CYS A 96 4.88 6.49 0.31
CA CYS A 96 3.62 7.23 0.39
C CYS A 96 3.62 8.37 -0.65
N ARG A 97 2.58 8.43 -1.47
CA ARG A 97 2.35 9.55 -2.40
C ARG A 97 1.50 10.66 -1.79
N GLY A 98 1.21 10.57 -0.48
CA GLY A 98 0.39 11.54 0.24
C GLY A 98 1.14 12.85 0.49
N ASP A 99 0.41 13.96 0.35
CA ASP A 99 0.87 15.30 0.71
C ASP A 99 0.80 15.55 2.24
N ILE A 100 1.61 16.51 2.74
CA ILE A 100 1.67 16.93 4.15
C ILE A 100 0.30 17.31 4.71
N ASN A 101 -0.59 17.88 3.88
CA ASN A 101 -1.93 18.25 4.33
C ASN A 101 -2.81 17.03 4.64
N THR A 102 -2.57 15.91 3.95
CA THR A 102 -3.23 14.64 4.24
C THR A 102 -2.78 14.10 5.59
N VAL A 103 -1.47 14.16 5.87
CA VAL A 103 -0.88 13.77 7.17
C VAL A 103 -1.38 14.66 8.30
N ARG A 104 -1.37 15.98 8.12
CA ARG A 104 -1.91 16.92 9.12
C ARG A 104 -3.38 16.68 9.42
N ARG A 105 -4.18 16.35 8.41
CA ARG A 105 -5.61 16.03 8.57
C ARG A 105 -5.80 14.76 9.39
N HIS A 106 -5.00 13.72 9.11
CA HIS A 106 -5.03 12.47 9.86
C HIS A 106 -4.55 12.64 11.32
N LEU A 107 -3.52 13.46 11.54
CA LEU A 107 -2.95 13.73 12.88
C LEU A 107 -3.73 14.79 13.68
N ARG A 108 -4.80 15.36 13.12
CA ARG A 108 -5.61 16.37 13.84
C ARG A 108 -6.20 15.83 15.16
N PRO A 109 -6.80 14.63 15.21
CA PRO A 109 -7.27 14.02 16.46
C PRO A 109 -6.13 13.82 17.47
N TYR A 110 -4.97 13.37 16.98
CA TYR A 110 -3.78 13.14 17.80
C TYR A 110 -3.30 14.42 18.51
N ARG A 111 -3.42 15.58 17.85
CA ARG A 111 -3.10 16.90 18.44
C ARG A 111 -4.12 17.40 19.45
N THR A 112 -5.38 17.03 19.30
CA THR A 112 -6.46 17.44 20.19
C THR A 112 -6.61 16.54 21.41
N GLY A 113 -5.63 15.65 21.66
CA GLY A 113 -5.65 14.70 22.77
C GLY A 113 -6.56 13.49 22.53
N THR A 114 -7.20 13.38 21.38
CA THR A 114 -8.01 12.22 20.98
C THR A 114 -7.15 11.23 20.21
N ILE A 115 -6.04 10.81 20.85
CA ILE A 115 -5.19 9.74 20.34
C ILE A 115 -5.95 8.42 20.58
N PRO A 116 -6.12 7.57 19.55
CA PRO A 116 -6.70 6.24 19.74
C PRO A 116 -5.90 5.47 20.81
N THR A 117 -6.55 4.85 21.79
CA THR A 117 -5.86 4.06 22.82
C THR A 117 -5.21 2.80 22.24
N GLU A 118 -5.84 2.22 21.22
CA GLU A 118 -5.31 1.09 20.47
C GLU A 118 -4.68 1.57 19.16
N ALA A 119 -3.54 0.96 18.82
CA ALA A 119 -2.90 1.19 17.54
C ALA A 119 -3.87 0.79 16.41
N PRO A 120 -4.08 1.67 15.40
CA PRO A 120 -4.99 1.34 14.31
C PRO A 120 -4.47 0.10 13.58
N LEU A 121 -5.32 -0.92 13.46
CA LEU A 121 -4.97 -2.12 12.72
C LEU A 121 -4.57 -1.73 11.28
N PRO A 122 -3.47 -2.29 10.76
CA PRO A 122 -3.10 -2.04 9.39
C PRO A 122 -4.20 -2.56 8.47
N HIS A 123 -4.60 -1.76 7.48
CA HIS A 123 -5.48 -2.27 6.43
C HIS A 123 -4.77 -3.42 5.71
N LEU A 124 -5.29 -4.63 5.90
CA LEU A 124 -4.73 -5.85 5.33
C LEU A 124 -5.04 -5.91 3.84
N THR A 125 -4.04 -5.63 3.02
CA THR A 125 -4.08 -5.82 1.57
C THR A 125 -2.99 -6.78 1.13
N VAL A 126 -3.19 -7.49 0.02
CA VAL A 126 -2.19 -8.41 -0.54
C VAL A 126 -0.85 -7.70 -0.76
N ARG A 127 -0.88 -6.47 -1.29
CA ARG A 127 0.30 -5.64 -1.51
C ARG A 127 1.06 -5.36 -0.21
N ARG A 128 0.34 -5.11 0.88
CA ARG A 128 0.94 -4.81 2.18
C ARG A 128 1.60 -6.04 2.80
N VAL A 129 0.91 -7.17 2.78
CA VAL A 129 1.51 -8.44 3.25
C VAL A 129 2.75 -8.76 2.42
N THR A 130 2.70 -8.53 1.10
CA THR A 130 3.86 -8.70 0.22
C THR A 130 5.00 -7.74 0.59
N ASP A 131 4.72 -6.45 0.85
CA ASP A 131 5.72 -5.48 1.31
C ASP A 131 6.36 -5.92 2.63
N TRP A 132 5.56 -6.38 3.60
CA TRP A 132 6.06 -6.88 4.88
C TRP A 132 6.97 -8.10 4.73
N ILE A 133 6.62 -9.02 3.84
CA ILE A 133 7.43 -10.21 3.51
C ILE A 133 8.75 -9.79 2.86
N MET A 134 8.72 -8.85 1.91
CA MET A 134 9.92 -8.43 1.16
C MET A 134 10.83 -7.49 1.95
N ARG A 135 10.29 -6.75 2.92
CA ARG A 135 11.03 -5.83 3.79
C ARG A 135 11.88 -6.58 4.82
N ARG A 136 13.02 -5.97 5.18
CA ARG A 136 13.90 -6.44 6.27
C ARG A 136 13.12 -6.58 7.59
N PRO A 137 13.20 -7.72 8.30
CA PRO A 137 12.46 -7.94 9.55
C PRO A 137 12.69 -6.86 10.61
N GLU A 138 13.87 -6.24 10.63
CA GLU A 138 14.27 -5.19 11.57
C GLU A 138 13.59 -3.84 11.27
N ARG A 139 12.96 -3.70 10.09
CA ARG A 139 12.24 -2.50 9.66
C ARG A 139 10.71 -2.64 9.77
N LEU A 140 10.22 -3.77 10.26
CA LEU A 140 8.82 -3.97 10.60
C LEU A 140 8.57 -3.43 12.00
N THR A 141 7.44 -2.74 12.21
CA THR A 141 7.01 -2.41 13.58
C THR A 141 6.53 -3.67 14.29
N ASP A 142 6.47 -3.64 15.63
CA ASP A 142 6.01 -4.80 16.43
C ASP A 142 4.59 -5.23 16.05
N THR A 143 3.70 -4.28 15.77
CA THR A 143 2.33 -4.57 15.30
C THR A 143 2.32 -5.19 13.90
N GLU A 144 3.17 -4.73 12.97
CA GLU A 144 3.26 -5.33 11.63
C GLU A 144 3.82 -6.75 11.69
N ARG A 145 4.83 -6.97 12.53
CA ARG A 145 5.38 -8.31 12.79
C ARG A 145 4.31 -9.23 13.36
N LYS A 146 3.62 -8.81 14.42
CA LYS A 146 2.54 -9.58 15.04
C LYS A 146 1.43 -9.93 14.04
N CYS A 147 0.96 -8.97 13.24
CA CYS A 147 -0.04 -9.24 12.22
C CYS A 147 0.44 -10.22 11.15
N LEU A 148 1.71 -10.14 10.72
CA LEU A 148 2.26 -11.10 9.76
C LEU A 148 2.37 -12.49 10.37
N ASP A 149 2.79 -12.59 11.64
CA ASP A 149 2.91 -13.86 12.36
C ASP A 149 1.53 -14.53 12.50
N GLU A 150 0.50 -13.78 12.92
CA GLU A 150 -0.89 -14.27 12.99
C GLU A 150 -1.41 -14.76 11.63
N LEU A 151 -1.03 -14.09 10.53
CA LEU A 151 -1.40 -14.53 9.18
C LEU A 151 -0.69 -15.82 8.77
N CYS A 152 0.59 -15.95 9.11
CA CYS A 152 1.39 -17.14 8.86
C CYS A 152 0.89 -18.34 9.69
N GLU A 153 0.50 -18.12 10.94
CA GLU A 153 -0.10 -19.15 11.81
C GLU A 153 -1.42 -19.69 11.22
N ARG A 154 -2.24 -18.80 10.65
CA ARG A 154 -3.52 -19.15 10.03
C ARG A 154 -3.37 -19.82 8.66
N SER A 155 -2.23 -19.67 8.01
CA SER A 155 -1.97 -20.20 6.67
C SER A 155 -0.54 -20.73 6.55
N PRO A 156 -0.34 -22.05 6.74
CA PRO A 156 0.97 -22.68 6.54
C PRO A 156 1.55 -22.41 5.15
N ALA A 157 0.70 -22.38 4.12
CA ALA A 157 1.11 -22.04 2.77
C ALA A 157 1.70 -20.62 2.66
N LEU A 158 1.13 -19.63 3.36
CA LEU A 158 1.67 -18.28 3.43
C LEU A 158 2.97 -18.24 4.24
N ALA A 159 3.07 -18.98 5.35
CA ALA A 159 4.28 -19.07 6.15
C ALA A 159 5.48 -19.57 5.31
N THR A 160 5.29 -20.68 4.60
CA THR A 160 6.30 -21.24 3.68
C THR A 160 6.66 -20.27 2.57
N THR A 161 5.66 -19.61 1.97
CA THR A 161 5.85 -18.58 0.93
C THR A 161 6.70 -17.41 1.46
N ALA A 162 6.36 -16.89 2.64
CA ALA A 162 7.08 -15.80 3.29
C ALA A 162 8.53 -16.17 3.59
N GLN A 163 8.77 -17.39 4.08
CA GLN A 163 10.12 -17.90 4.35
C GLN A 163 10.98 -17.94 3.08
N TYR A 164 10.49 -18.54 1.99
CA TYR A 164 11.26 -18.64 0.74
C TYR A 164 11.48 -17.28 0.09
N ALA A 165 10.48 -16.41 0.10
CA ALA A 165 10.60 -15.04 -0.39
C ALA A 165 11.66 -14.25 0.39
N ARG A 166 11.66 -14.34 1.72
CA ARG A 166 12.65 -13.67 2.59
C ARG A 166 14.07 -14.17 2.35
N ARG A 167 14.26 -15.49 2.25
CA ARG A 167 15.58 -16.10 1.95
C ARG A 167 16.12 -15.64 0.60
N LEU A 168 15.28 -15.62 -0.44
CA LEU A 168 15.66 -15.12 -1.76
C LEU A 168 16.00 -13.63 -1.75
N ALA A 169 15.15 -12.82 -1.12
CA ALA A 169 15.38 -11.38 -1.01
C ALA A 169 16.65 -11.05 -0.20
N ALA A 170 16.99 -11.85 0.82
CA ALA A 170 18.23 -11.72 1.56
C ALA A 170 19.45 -12.04 0.67
N MET A 171 19.44 -13.17 -0.05
CA MET A 171 20.52 -13.53 -0.97
C MET A 171 20.78 -12.44 -2.02
N VAL A 172 19.73 -11.90 -2.65
CA VAL A 172 19.85 -10.82 -3.64
C VAL A 172 20.39 -9.53 -3.02
N ARG A 173 19.91 -9.16 -1.83
CA ARG A 173 20.26 -7.90 -1.18
C ARG A 173 21.67 -7.90 -0.61
N GLU A 174 22.09 -9.02 -0.05
CA GLU A 174 23.41 -9.19 0.55
C GLU A 174 24.44 -9.66 -0.48
N ARG A 175 24.02 -9.91 -1.73
CA ARG A 175 24.87 -10.41 -2.81
C ARG A 175 25.70 -11.60 -2.37
N ARG A 176 25.06 -12.51 -1.63
CA ARG A 176 25.72 -13.73 -1.16
C ARG A 176 26.06 -14.56 -2.38
N SER A 177 27.34 -14.52 -2.76
CA SER A 177 27.93 -15.28 -3.87
C SER A 177 28.18 -16.75 -3.52
N GLU A 178 27.83 -17.16 -2.31
CA GLU A 178 27.87 -18.54 -1.87
C GLU A 178 26.93 -19.37 -2.75
N HIS A 179 27.49 -20.04 -3.76
CA HIS A 179 26.75 -20.88 -4.70
C HIS A 179 25.90 -21.91 -3.95
N LEU A 180 26.40 -22.40 -2.82
CA LEU A 180 25.73 -23.34 -1.94
C LEU A 180 24.41 -22.79 -1.36
N ALA A 181 24.31 -21.49 -1.05
CA ALA A 181 23.09 -20.91 -0.49
C ALA A 181 21.94 -20.88 -1.51
N LEU A 182 22.26 -20.57 -2.78
CA LEU A 182 21.30 -20.61 -3.88
C LEU A 182 20.85 -22.04 -4.18
N ASP A 183 21.79 -22.98 -4.20
CA ASP A 183 21.49 -24.40 -4.48
C ASP A 183 20.63 -25.02 -3.37
N ILE A 184 20.92 -24.74 -2.10
CA ILE A 184 20.08 -25.15 -0.97
C ILE A 184 18.67 -24.57 -1.11
N TRP A 185 18.56 -23.27 -1.44
CA TRP A 185 17.25 -22.65 -1.63
C TRP A 185 16.45 -23.29 -2.77
N LEU A 186 17.10 -23.61 -3.90
CA LEU A 186 16.48 -24.29 -5.03
C LEU A 186 15.99 -25.70 -4.66
N ALA A 187 16.77 -26.43 -3.86
CA ALA A 187 16.42 -27.76 -3.38
C ALA A 187 15.20 -27.70 -2.43
N ASP A 188 15.22 -26.80 -1.45
CA ASP A 188 14.14 -26.66 -0.48
C ASP A 188 12.82 -26.25 -1.16
N VAL A 189 12.87 -25.27 -2.07
CA VAL A 189 11.68 -24.81 -2.81
C VAL A 189 11.08 -25.95 -3.65
N ARG A 190 11.91 -26.85 -4.17
CA ARG A 190 11.43 -28.00 -4.94
C ARG A 190 10.65 -29.00 -4.07
N LEU A 191 11.03 -29.16 -2.81
CA LEU A 191 10.38 -30.08 -1.87
C LEU A 191 9.05 -29.48 -1.36
N ASP A 192 9.12 -28.29 -0.77
CA ASP A 192 7.99 -27.76 0.04
C ASP A 192 7.44 -26.41 -0.46
N GLY A 193 8.05 -25.81 -1.49
CA GLY A 193 7.61 -24.53 -2.04
C GLY A 193 6.26 -24.64 -2.77
N GLN A 194 5.48 -23.55 -2.78
CA GLN A 194 4.26 -23.44 -3.56
C GLN A 194 4.54 -23.52 -5.08
N ARG A 195 3.51 -23.79 -5.89
CA ARG A 195 3.64 -24.01 -7.34
C ARG A 195 4.38 -22.87 -8.05
N GLU A 196 4.08 -21.63 -7.67
CA GLU A 196 4.63 -20.41 -8.24
C GLU A 196 6.13 -20.32 -7.95
N PHE A 197 6.54 -20.61 -6.71
CA PHE A 197 7.95 -20.65 -6.31
C PHE A 197 8.70 -21.80 -6.98
N ARG A 198 8.09 -22.98 -7.15
CA ARG A 198 8.70 -24.08 -7.91
C ARG A 198 8.93 -23.70 -9.37
N THR A 199 8.00 -22.96 -9.97
CA THR A 199 8.13 -22.45 -11.34
C THR A 199 9.27 -21.44 -11.45
N LEU A 200 9.35 -20.51 -10.50
CA LEU A 200 10.45 -19.54 -10.40
C LEU A 200 11.81 -20.24 -10.21
N ALA A 201 11.89 -21.19 -9.27
CA ALA A 201 13.10 -21.97 -9.00
C ALA A 201 13.54 -22.78 -10.24
N ALA A 202 12.60 -23.35 -10.99
CA ALA A 202 12.91 -24.03 -12.24
C ALA A 202 13.49 -23.07 -13.30
N GLY A 203 13.00 -21.83 -13.37
CA GLY A 203 13.58 -20.77 -14.20
C GLY A 203 15.01 -20.44 -13.78
N ILE A 204 15.20 -20.08 -12.50
CA ILE A 204 16.51 -19.75 -11.92
C ILE A 204 17.53 -20.87 -12.14
N ARG A 205 17.10 -22.14 -12.03
CA ARG A 205 17.97 -23.29 -12.26
C ARG A 205 18.41 -23.43 -13.73
N ARG A 206 17.55 -23.06 -14.70
CA ARG A 206 17.95 -23.05 -16.12
C ARG A 206 19.00 -21.96 -16.38
N ASP A 207 18.83 -20.80 -15.75
CA ASP A 207 19.69 -19.64 -15.90
C ASP A 207 20.74 -19.52 -14.77
N HIS A 208 21.10 -20.63 -14.14
CA HIS A 208 21.84 -20.67 -12.86
C HIS A 208 23.17 -19.91 -12.93
N ALA A 209 23.98 -20.14 -13.96
CA ALA A 209 25.25 -19.45 -14.16
C ALA A 209 25.06 -17.93 -14.35
N ALA A 210 24.02 -17.51 -15.06
CA ALA A 210 23.72 -16.10 -15.28
C ALA A 210 23.22 -15.43 -13.99
N VAL A 211 22.40 -16.12 -13.19
CA VAL A 211 21.92 -15.62 -11.91
C VAL A 211 23.06 -15.51 -10.90
N LEU A 212 23.93 -16.51 -10.81
CA LEU A 212 25.13 -16.45 -9.96
C LEU A 212 26.06 -15.30 -10.38
N ALA A 213 26.29 -15.13 -11.68
CA ALA A 213 27.04 -13.99 -12.19
C ALA A 213 26.38 -12.65 -11.81
N ALA A 214 25.06 -12.53 -11.92
CA ALA A 214 24.34 -11.32 -11.53
C ALA A 214 24.43 -11.03 -10.01
N LEU A 215 24.55 -12.06 -9.17
CA LEU A 215 24.74 -11.92 -7.73
C LEU A 215 26.17 -11.53 -7.35
N THR A 216 27.17 -11.83 -8.20
CA THR A 216 28.59 -11.54 -7.95
C THR A 216 29.08 -10.23 -8.56
N ILE A 217 28.51 -9.79 -9.69
CA ILE A 217 28.95 -8.57 -10.38
C ILE A 217 28.58 -7.33 -9.56
N GLU A 218 29.58 -6.67 -8.98
CA GLU A 218 29.46 -5.33 -8.39
C GLU A 218 28.90 -4.38 -9.46
N PRO A 219 27.90 -3.53 -9.16
CA PRO A 219 27.42 -2.61 -10.17
C PRO A 219 28.58 -1.65 -10.46
N GLU A 220 29.01 -1.59 -11.72
CA GLU A 220 30.01 -0.62 -12.13
C GLU A 220 29.57 0.76 -11.60
N PRO A 221 30.41 1.47 -10.82
CA PRO A 221 30.03 2.79 -10.36
C PRO A 221 29.80 3.62 -11.61
N LEU A 222 28.56 4.11 -11.77
CA LEU A 222 28.26 5.11 -12.78
C LEU A 222 29.19 6.29 -12.51
N GLU A 223 30.27 6.40 -13.29
CA GLU A 223 31.09 7.61 -13.31
C GLU A 223 30.13 8.75 -13.62
N VAL A 224 29.92 9.58 -12.61
CA VAL A 224 29.21 10.84 -12.74
C VAL A 224 30.10 11.68 -13.65
N ASN A 225 29.78 11.68 -14.94
CA ASN A 225 30.43 12.50 -15.94
C ASN A 225 30.23 13.97 -15.53
N GLU A 226 31.24 14.55 -14.87
CA GLU A 226 31.29 15.95 -14.51
C GLU A 226 31.32 16.79 -15.79
N ALA A 227 30.13 17.18 -16.24
CA ALA A 227 29.95 18.30 -17.14
C ALA A 227 30.45 19.58 -16.47
N ARG A 228 31.73 19.93 -16.64
CA ARG A 228 32.28 21.26 -16.36
C ARG A 228 33.63 21.52 -17.05
N GLN A 229 33.58 21.66 -18.38
CA GLN A 229 34.56 22.50 -19.10
C GLN A 229 33.83 23.49 -20.00
N TRP A 230 33.36 24.59 -19.40
CA TRP A 230 33.29 25.88 -20.09
C TRP A 230 34.22 26.83 -19.33
N ARG A 231 35.47 26.97 -19.81
CA ARG A 231 36.28 28.14 -19.50
C ARG A 231 36.22 29.10 -20.68
N VAL A 232 35.52 30.18 -20.41
CA VAL A 232 35.65 31.54 -20.94
C VAL A 232 37.06 31.86 -21.45
N THR A 233 37.16 32.31 -22.69
CA THR A 233 38.14 33.32 -23.13
C THR A 233 37.45 34.26 -24.13
N SER A 234 37.15 35.47 -23.69
CA SER A 234 37.21 36.67 -24.53
C SER A 234 38.67 37.08 -24.70
#